data_AF-A0A7C5C6W8-F1
#
_entry.id   AF-A0A7C5C6W8-F1
#
_cell.length_a   1.000
_cell.length_b   1.000
_cell.length_c   1.000
_cell.angle_alpha   90.00
_cell.angle_beta   90.00
_cell.angle_gamma   90.00
#
_symmetry.space_group_name_H-M   'P 1'
#
loop_
_entity.id
_entity.type
_entity.pdbx_description
1 polymer ?
#
loop_
_entity_poly.entity_id
_entity_poly.type
_entity_poly.pdbx_seq_one_letter_code
_entity_poly.pdbx_strand_id
1 'polypeptide(L)'
;MPGHENGIYEPNFGEYPCVPGLDPEAIPGAIFWNVYCSGKSDHEGFFGSSKMKLQIEQTVWAMTTDDDILSNTLFTRYLVKNKSEEPFYNYRFGLFVDFDLGCFLDDYVGSFPELNSFYVYNMDNDDDNPCDRGIPGYGENPPVEVVTFLGENGLDGFYIWSLNNMTIATELNENLEKFRLMNGRWYDGTPFTYGGIGYNPESTDTVDYVFPDEPTDPDGWSMYSQHIFKADRKVLAVSKRKQEPDFVFLPGASLQYDIAYSYHR
;
A
#
# COMPACT_ATOMS: atom_id res chain seq x y z
N MET A 1 -28.03 -10.56 -6.45
CA MET A 1 -28.83 -9.81 -5.46
C MET A 1 -30.28 -10.21 -5.67
N PRO A 2 -31.11 -10.33 -4.62
CA PRO A 2 -32.53 -10.57 -4.79
C PRO A 2 -33.18 -9.23 -5.21
N GLY A 3 -32.91 -8.82 -6.45
CA GLY A 3 -33.58 -7.67 -7.04
C GLY A 3 -34.99 -8.03 -7.44
N HIS A 4 -35.88 -7.05 -7.44
CA HIS A 4 -37.17 -7.18 -8.07
C HIS A 4 -36.92 -7.33 -9.59
N GLU A 5 -37.30 -8.47 -10.18
CA GLU A 5 -37.03 -8.78 -11.61
C GLU A 5 -37.89 -7.94 -12.59
N ASN A 6 -38.23 -6.70 -12.22
CA ASN A 6 -39.03 -5.78 -13.04
C ASN A 6 -38.17 -4.90 -13.97
N GLY A 7 -36.84 -4.94 -13.83
CA GLY A 7 -35.90 -4.17 -14.65
C GLY A 7 -35.82 -2.68 -14.31
N ILE A 8 -36.35 -2.26 -13.15
CA ILE A 8 -36.29 -0.89 -12.63
C ILE A 8 -35.36 -0.89 -11.42
N TYR A 9 -34.36 -0.01 -11.40
CA TYR A 9 -33.45 0.11 -10.24
C TYR A 9 -34.18 0.72 -9.04
N GLU A 10 -34.35 -0.07 -7.99
CA GLU A 10 -35.15 0.25 -6.81
C GLU A 10 -34.33 0.13 -5.50
N PRO A 11 -33.46 1.10 -5.18
CA PRO A 11 -32.51 0.98 -4.07
C PRO A 11 -33.17 0.83 -2.69
N ASN A 12 -34.34 1.45 -2.49
CA ASN A 12 -35.11 1.30 -1.25
C ASN A 12 -35.63 -0.13 -1.01
N PHE A 13 -35.56 -1.00 -2.03
CA PHE A 13 -35.97 -2.40 -1.98
C PHE A 13 -34.76 -3.37 -2.01
N GLY A 14 -33.55 -2.88 -1.70
CA GLY A 14 -32.36 -3.72 -1.62
C GLY A 14 -31.52 -3.76 -2.89
N GLU A 15 -31.90 -3.01 -3.92
CA GLU A 15 -31.11 -2.86 -5.15
C GLU A 15 -30.12 -1.72 -5.02
N TYR A 16 -29.17 -1.83 -4.10
CA TYR A 16 -28.05 -0.90 -3.98
C TYR A 16 -26.72 -1.65 -4.12
N PRO A 17 -25.63 -0.97 -4.52
CA PRO A 17 -24.33 -1.62 -4.57
C PRO A 17 -23.93 -2.10 -3.18
N CYS A 18 -23.46 -3.35 -3.08
CA CYS A 18 -22.93 -3.91 -1.85
C CYS A 18 -21.53 -4.49 -2.11
N VAL A 19 -20.73 -4.58 -1.05
CA VAL A 19 -19.40 -5.21 -1.10
C VAL A 19 -19.57 -6.67 -0.66
N PRO A 20 -19.36 -7.67 -1.55
CA PRO A 20 -19.61 -9.07 -1.22
C PRO A 20 -18.82 -9.53 0.00
N GLY A 21 -19.45 -10.18 0.98
CA GLY A 21 -18.75 -10.68 2.17
C GLY A 21 -18.46 -9.62 3.25
N LEU A 22 -18.92 -8.37 3.08
CA LEU A 22 -19.20 -7.50 4.22
C LEU A 22 -20.55 -7.88 4.85
N ASP A 23 -20.77 -7.38 6.06
CA ASP A 23 -22.07 -7.41 6.71
C ASP A 23 -23.13 -6.79 5.76
N PRO A 24 -24.25 -7.47 5.46
CA PRO A 24 -25.33 -6.93 4.64
C PRO A 24 -25.91 -5.60 5.16
N GLU A 25 -25.76 -5.31 6.46
CA GLU A 25 -26.19 -4.05 7.07
C GLU A 25 -25.14 -2.92 6.89
N ALA A 26 -23.89 -3.26 6.52
CA ALA A 26 -22.84 -2.29 6.21
C ALA A 26 -23.01 -1.73 4.80
N ILE A 27 -24.01 -0.86 4.63
CA ILE A 27 -24.29 -0.17 3.38
C ILE A 27 -23.31 1.01 3.22
N PRO A 28 -22.45 1.03 2.19
CA PRO A 28 -21.54 2.15 1.97
C PRO A 28 -22.28 3.44 1.62
N GLY A 29 -21.78 4.57 2.11
CA GLY A 29 -22.26 5.89 1.70
C GLY A 29 -21.80 6.26 0.28
N ALA A 30 -20.62 5.79 -0.09
CA ALA A 30 -20.08 5.90 -1.44
C ALA A 30 -19.34 4.61 -1.80
N ILE A 31 -19.45 4.21 -3.07
CA ILE A 31 -18.80 3.02 -3.59
C ILE A 31 -18.48 3.19 -5.08
N PHE A 32 -17.29 2.75 -5.46
CA PHE A 32 -16.78 2.77 -6.81
C PHE A 32 -16.13 1.42 -7.13
N TRP A 33 -16.24 0.98 -8.38
CA TRP A 33 -15.65 -0.26 -8.85
C TRP A 33 -15.00 -0.08 -10.22
N ASN A 34 -13.81 -0.64 -10.38
CA ASN A 34 -13.03 -0.60 -11.60
C ASN A 34 -12.23 -1.89 -11.81
N VAL A 35 -11.76 -2.09 -13.04
CA VAL A 35 -11.04 -3.30 -13.43
C VAL A 35 -9.77 -2.92 -14.20
N TYR A 36 -8.63 -3.44 -13.74
CA TYR A 36 -7.36 -3.40 -14.44
C TYR A 36 -7.09 -4.77 -15.10
N CYS A 37 -6.65 -4.77 -16.36
CA CYS A 37 -6.35 -5.99 -17.10
C CYS A 37 -4.93 -5.92 -17.68
N SER A 38 -4.05 -6.85 -17.29
CA SER A 38 -2.65 -6.90 -17.74
C SER A 38 -2.41 -7.81 -18.95
N GLY A 39 -3.45 -8.08 -19.75
CA GLY A 39 -3.38 -9.01 -20.89
C GLY A 39 -3.63 -8.39 -22.26
N LYS A 40 -4.11 -7.14 -22.35
CA LYS A 40 -4.58 -6.56 -23.62
C LYS A 40 -3.48 -5.77 -24.36
N SER A 41 -2.81 -4.85 -23.69
CA SER A 41 -1.63 -4.16 -24.20
C SER A 41 -0.38 -4.68 -23.48
N ASP A 42 0.80 -4.38 -24.01
CA ASP A 42 1.97 -4.35 -23.13
C ASP A 42 1.69 -3.30 -22.05
N HIS A 43 2.34 -3.42 -20.91
CA HIS A 43 2.17 -2.45 -19.84
C HIS A 43 2.72 -1.09 -20.32
N GLU A 44 1.84 -0.18 -20.75
CA GLU A 44 2.19 1.22 -21.03
C GLU A 44 2.12 2.02 -19.74
N GLY A 45 3.24 2.64 -19.40
CA GLY A 45 3.58 3.19 -18.09
C GLY A 45 5.10 3.11 -17.96
N PHE A 46 5.67 3.49 -16.82
CA PHE A 46 7.12 3.52 -16.59
C PHE A 46 7.88 2.20 -16.90
N PHE A 47 7.25 1.10 -17.36
CA PHE A 47 7.82 -0.25 -17.30
C PHE A 47 7.37 -1.20 -18.43
N GLY A 48 8.29 -1.48 -19.37
CA GLY A 48 8.13 -2.45 -20.46
C GLY A 48 8.15 -3.91 -20.01
N SER A 49 7.14 -4.35 -19.24
CA SER A 49 7.00 -5.72 -18.75
C SER A 49 6.12 -6.60 -19.65
N SER A 50 6.38 -7.92 -19.65
CA SER A 50 5.58 -8.90 -20.38
C SER A 50 4.16 -9.03 -19.80
N LYS A 51 3.19 -9.31 -20.67
CA LYS A 51 1.77 -9.46 -20.30
C LYS A 51 1.58 -10.58 -19.27
N MET A 52 1.20 -10.24 -18.04
CA MET A 52 0.88 -11.23 -17.01
C MET A 52 -0.53 -11.83 -17.17
N LYS A 53 -1.45 -11.20 -17.92
CA LYS A 53 -2.85 -11.66 -18.03
C LYS A 53 -3.52 -11.86 -16.66
N LEU A 54 -3.28 -10.93 -15.73
CA LEU A 54 -4.06 -10.77 -14.50
C LEU A 54 -5.24 -9.83 -14.75
N GLN A 55 -6.33 -10.07 -14.05
CA GLN A 55 -7.43 -9.13 -13.91
C GLN A 55 -7.52 -8.72 -12.45
N ILE A 56 -7.40 -7.43 -12.17
CA ILE A 56 -7.51 -6.86 -10.82
C ILE A 56 -8.82 -6.09 -10.78
N GLU A 57 -9.77 -6.58 -10.01
CA GLU A 57 -11.01 -5.88 -9.71
C GLU A 57 -10.80 -5.09 -8.42
N GLN A 58 -10.86 -3.76 -8.51
CA GLN A 58 -10.76 -2.89 -7.36
C GLN A 58 -12.16 -2.37 -7.00
N THR A 59 -12.55 -2.55 -5.75
CA THR A 59 -13.71 -1.89 -5.15
C THR A 59 -13.20 -0.91 -4.11
N VAL A 60 -13.68 0.33 -4.15
CA VAL A 60 -13.36 1.37 -3.17
C VAL A 60 -14.66 1.82 -2.53
N TRP A 61 -14.70 1.95 -1.22
CA TRP A 61 -15.91 2.40 -0.52
C TRP A 61 -15.58 3.18 0.75
N ALA A 62 -16.52 4.03 1.15
CA ALA A 62 -16.50 4.77 2.40
C ALA A 62 -17.84 4.59 3.13
N MET A 63 -17.80 4.54 4.44
CA MET A 63 -18.98 4.35 5.28
C MET A 63 -19.55 5.71 5.70
N THR A 64 -20.87 5.87 5.63
CA THR A 64 -21.55 6.98 6.33
C THR A 64 -21.96 6.48 7.70
N THR A 65 -21.28 6.92 8.74
CA THR A 65 -21.49 6.46 10.11
C THR A 65 -21.10 7.55 11.11
N ASP A 66 -21.63 7.47 12.32
CA ASP A 66 -21.29 8.36 13.44
C ASP A 66 -20.01 7.90 14.19
N ASP A 67 -19.39 6.80 13.75
CA ASP A 67 -18.09 6.35 14.26
C ASP A 67 -16.96 7.15 13.59
N ASP A 68 -16.20 7.88 14.41
CA ASP A 68 -15.14 8.79 13.94
C ASP A 68 -14.03 8.06 13.15
N ILE A 69 -13.68 6.82 13.52
CA ILE A 69 -12.62 6.08 12.82
C ILE A 69 -13.14 5.63 11.46
N LEU A 70 -14.33 5.02 11.42
CA LEU A 70 -14.91 4.51 10.19
C LEU A 70 -15.30 5.64 9.21
N SER A 71 -15.72 6.79 9.72
CA SER A 71 -16.05 7.96 8.89
C SER A 71 -14.80 8.65 8.30
N ASN A 72 -13.63 8.47 8.92
CA ASN A 72 -12.33 8.94 8.41
C ASN A 72 -11.49 7.82 7.75
N THR A 73 -12.14 6.74 7.31
CA THR A 73 -11.48 5.61 6.65
C THR A 73 -12.02 5.35 5.24
N LEU A 74 -11.10 5.29 4.28
CA LEU A 74 -11.38 4.77 2.95
C LEU A 74 -10.99 3.29 2.89
N PHE A 75 -11.88 2.45 2.40
CA PHE A 75 -11.60 1.03 2.23
C PHE A 75 -11.41 0.70 0.76
N THR A 76 -10.49 -0.21 0.49
CA THR A 76 -10.29 -0.79 -0.83
C THR A 76 -10.24 -2.31 -0.74
N ARG A 77 -10.73 -2.95 -1.79
CA ARG A 77 -10.60 -4.38 -2.01
C ARG A 77 -9.99 -4.60 -3.38
N TYR A 78 -8.90 -5.34 -3.43
CA TYR A 78 -8.31 -5.85 -4.65
C TYR A 78 -8.60 -7.34 -4.78
N LEU A 79 -9.47 -7.70 -5.72
CA LEU A 79 -9.67 -9.10 -6.13
C LEU A 79 -8.83 -9.37 -7.37
N VAL A 80 -7.66 -9.98 -7.16
CA VAL A 80 -6.71 -10.34 -8.21
C VAL A 80 -7.05 -11.73 -8.73
N LYS A 81 -7.27 -11.85 -10.04
CA LYS A 81 -7.64 -13.10 -10.73
C LYS A 81 -6.56 -13.49 -11.72
N ASN A 82 -6.09 -14.74 -11.64
CA ASN A 82 -5.20 -15.29 -12.66
C ASN A 82 -6.03 -15.65 -13.89
N LYS A 83 -5.97 -14.81 -14.94
CA LYS A 83 -6.61 -15.06 -16.25
C LYS A 83 -5.61 -15.60 -17.28
N SER A 84 -4.40 -15.94 -16.86
CA SER A 84 -3.41 -16.60 -17.71
C SER A 84 -3.68 -18.11 -17.78
N GLU A 85 -2.96 -18.78 -18.68
CA GLU A 85 -2.95 -20.25 -18.78
C GLU A 85 -1.85 -20.86 -17.87
N GLU A 86 -1.02 -20.03 -17.25
CA GLU A 86 0.16 -20.42 -16.51
C GLU A 86 0.00 -20.19 -14.99
N PRO A 87 0.58 -21.05 -14.15
CA PRO A 87 0.69 -20.79 -12.72
C PRO A 87 1.73 -19.70 -12.42
N PHE A 88 1.47 -18.84 -11.44
CA PHE A 88 2.50 -17.96 -10.89
C PHE A 88 3.10 -18.57 -9.62
N TYR A 89 4.43 -18.74 -9.64
CA TYR A 89 5.23 -19.16 -8.49
C TYR A 89 5.83 -17.93 -7.80
N ASN A 90 6.01 -18.01 -6.47
CA ASN A 90 6.50 -16.89 -5.66
C ASN A 90 5.68 -15.61 -5.87
N TYR A 91 4.35 -15.78 -5.98
CA TYR A 91 3.42 -14.67 -6.18
C TYR A 91 3.50 -13.70 -5.00
N ARG A 92 3.53 -12.40 -5.29
CA ARG A 92 3.56 -11.32 -4.31
C ARG A 92 2.59 -10.24 -4.75
N PHE A 93 1.91 -9.65 -3.78
CA PHE A 93 1.11 -8.46 -3.98
C PHE A 93 1.87 -7.26 -3.41
N GLY A 94 2.04 -6.20 -4.20
CA GLY A 94 2.72 -4.98 -3.79
C GLY A 94 1.76 -3.79 -3.86
N LEU A 95 1.68 -3.04 -2.78
CA LEU A 95 1.02 -1.74 -2.74
C LEU A 95 2.10 -0.65 -2.74
N PHE A 96 2.19 0.08 -3.84
CA PHE A 96 3.05 1.25 -3.97
C PHE A 96 2.26 2.49 -3.51
N VAL A 97 2.85 3.29 -2.63
CA VAL A 97 2.22 4.50 -2.08
C VAL A 97 3.19 5.67 -2.17
N ASP A 98 2.64 6.80 -2.61
CA ASP A 98 3.24 8.12 -2.67
C ASP A 98 2.30 9.01 -1.85
N PHE A 99 2.63 9.23 -0.57
CA PHE A 99 1.66 9.77 0.40
C PHE A 99 1.39 11.25 0.17
N ASP A 100 2.43 12.05 -0.04
CA ASP A 100 2.35 13.50 -0.17
C ASP A 100 1.40 14.11 0.89
N LEU A 101 1.68 13.85 2.17
CA LEU A 101 0.86 14.28 3.30
C LEU A 101 1.02 15.78 3.55
N GLY A 102 0.40 16.57 2.68
CA GLY A 102 0.66 18.00 2.58
C GLY A 102 2.04 18.21 1.98
N CYS A 103 3.03 18.57 2.78
CA CYS A 103 4.38 18.79 2.29
C CYS A 103 5.19 17.50 2.13
N PHE A 104 5.23 17.04 0.88
CA PHE A 104 5.94 15.83 0.44
C PHE A 104 7.42 15.70 0.87
N LEU A 105 8.09 16.78 1.28
CA LEU A 105 9.51 16.73 1.67
C LEU A 105 9.74 16.30 3.12
N ASP A 106 8.77 16.51 4.00
CA ASP A 106 8.87 16.18 5.42
C ASP A 106 8.00 14.99 5.83
N ASP A 107 7.45 14.27 4.85
CA ASP A 107 6.79 12.98 5.04
C ASP A 107 7.77 11.92 5.55
N TYR A 108 7.70 11.64 6.84
CA TYR A 108 8.28 10.46 7.45
C TYR A 108 7.32 9.29 7.39
N VAL A 109 7.87 8.08 7.26
CA VAL A 109 7.10 6.85 7.17
C VAL A 109 7.57 5.85 8.21
N GLY A 110 6.63 5.05 8.70
CA GLY A 110 6.88 3.96 9.64
C GLY A 110 6.08 2.73 9.29
N SER A 111 6.47 1.60 9.85
CA SER A 111 5.68 0.37 9.82
C SER A 111 5.23 0.00 11.23
N PHE A 112 4.12 -0.72 11.32
CA PHE A 112 3.66 -1.35 12.54
C PHE A 112 3.19 -2.77 12.24
N PRO A 113 4.14 -3.72 12.07
CA PRO A 113 3.86 -5.06 11.55
C PRO A 113 2.85 -5.86 12.40
N GLU A 114 2.82 -5.63 13.71
CA GLU A 114 1.91 -6.27 14.66
C GLU A 114 0.43 -6.01 14.33
N LEU A 115 0.15 -4.88 13.67
CA LEU A 115 -1.19 -4.48 13.24
C LEU A 115 -1.43 -4.65 11.73
N ASN A 116 -0.47 -5.22 11.00
CA ASN A 116 -0.46 -5.24 9.53
C ASN A 116 -0.53 -3.83 8.90
N SER A 117 0.09 -2.84 9.56
CA SER A 117 -0.04 -1.43 9.19
C SER A 117 1.29 -0.80 8.81
N PHE A 118 1.21 0.26 8.02
CA PHE A 118 2.26 1.23 7.82
C PHE A 118 1.63 2.62 7.75
N TYR A 119 2.42 3.67 7.99
CA TYR A 119 1.87 5.00 8.18
C TYR A 119 2.84 6.09 7.72
N VAL A 120 2.28 7.28 7.48
CA VAL A 120 3.00 8.52 7.18
C VAL A 120 2.66 9.57 8.24
N TYR A 121 3.64 10.39 8.59
CA TYR A 121 3.54 11.49 9.54
C TYR A 121 4.57 12.56 9.20
N ASN A 122 4.34 13.81 9.56
CA ASN A 122 5.32 14.88 9.31
C ASN A 122 6.51 14.79 10.27
N MET A 123 7.68 15.23 9.78
CA MET A 123 8.95 15.23 10.52
C MET A 123 8.88 16.00 11.85
N ASP A 124 8.01 16.99 11.94
CA ASP A 124 7.72 17.75 13.15
C ASP A 124 6.22 18.11 13.24
N ASN A 125 5.84 18.95 14.20
CA ASN A 125 4.44 19.29 14.47
C ASN A 125 3.90 20.43 13.61
N ASP A 126 4.64 20.89 12.59
CA ASP A 126 4.22 21.96 11.68
C ASP A 126 4.47 21.55 10.22
N ASP A 127 3.40 21.17 9.53
CA ASP A 127 3.45 20.92 8.09
C ASP A 127 3.39 22.27 7.33
N ASP A 128 4.57 22.77 6.97
CA ASP A 128 4.84 24.07 6.35
C ASP A 128 3.72 24.52 5.37
N ASN A 129 3.02 25.63 5.67
CA ASN A 129 1.91 26.10 4.83
C ASN A 129 2.04 27.57 4.40
N PRO A 130 2.49 27.87 3.16
CA PRO A 130 2.88 26.92 2.11
C PRO A 130 4.34 26.47 2.24
N CYS A 131 4.64 25.25 1.78
CA CYS A 131 6.01 24.76 1.63
C CYS A 131 6.57 24.97 0.22
N ASP A 132 7.70 24.32 -0.07
CA ASP A 132 8.40 24.40 -1.34
C ASP A 132 7.45 24.32 -2.53
N ARG A 133 7.66 25.24 -3.49
CA ARG A 133 6.83 25.40 -4.71
C ARG A 133 5.38 25.86 -4.46
N GLY A 134 5.05 26.34 -3.26
CA GLY A 134 3.72 26.87 -2.94
C GLY A 134 2.69 25.78 -2.69
N ILE A 135 3.14 24.57 -2.36
CA ILE A 135 2.27 23.44 -2.02
C ILE A 135 1.67 23.70 -0.62
N PRO A 136 0.35 23.51 -0.44
CA PRO A 136 -0.28 23.69 0.85
C PRO A 136 0.02 22.52 1.79
N GLY A 137 0.65 22.81 2.93
CA GLY A 137 0.72 21.91 4.08
C GLY A 137 -0.50 22.04 5.02
N TYR A 138 -0.57 21.16 6.00
CA TYR A 138 -1.62 21.08 7.03
C TYR A 138 -1.45 22.05 8.21
N GLY A 139 -0.28 22.71 8.34
CA GLY A 139 0.11 23.60 9.44
C GLY A 139 0.33 22.85 10.76
N GLU A 140 0.12 23.53 11.88
CA GLU A 140 0.26 22.93 13.21
C GLU A 140 -0.67 21.73 13.42
N ASN A 141 -0.16 20.71 14.13
CA ASN A 141 -0.82 19.44 14.38
C ASN A 141 -1.29 18.78 13.07
N PRO A 142 -0.36 18.41 12.19
CA PRO A 142 -0.70 17.72 10.97
C PRO A 142 -1.25 16.31 11.25
N PRO A 143 -2.04 15.74 10.33
CA PRO A 143 -2.60 14.41 10.50
C PRO A 143 -1.54 13.31 10.45
N VAL A 144 -1.96 12.08 10.74
CA VAL A 144 -1.28 10.83 10.41
C VAL A 144 -2.21 10.03 9.50
N GLU A 145 -1.68 9.52 8.38
CA GLU A 145 -2.39 8.55 7.55
C GLU A 145 -1.82 7.15 7.81
N VAL A 146 -2.70 6.19 8.08
CA VAL A 146 -2.35 4.79 8.33
C VAL A 146 -3.00 3.91 7.28
N VAL A 147 -2.20 3.04 6.68
CA VAL A 147 -2.64 2.02 5.72
C VAL A 147 -2.53 0.66 6.37
N THR A 148 -3.64 -0.07 6.44
CA THR A 148 -3.74 -1.35 7.15
C THR A 148 -4.25 -2.44 6.22
N PHE A 149 -3.52 -3.55 6.12
CA PHE A 149 -3.99 -4.75 5.45
C PHE A 149 -4.99 -5.50 6.35
N LEU A 150 -6.18 -5.74 5.84
CA LEU A 150 -7.27 -6.43 6.51
C LEU A 150 -7.38 -7.87 6.00
N GLY A 151 -7.55 -8.81 6.93
CA GLY A 151 -7.76 -10.23 6.63
C GLY A 151 -6.47 -11.05 6.59
N GLU A 152 -6.54 -12.20 5.91
CA GLU A 152 -5.48 -13.23 5.96
C GLU A 152 -4.22 -12.86 5.17
N ASN A 153 -4.37 -12.09 4.08
CA ASN A 153 -3.26 -11.64 3.26
C ASN A 153 -2.70 -10.31 3.77
N GLY A 154 -2.03 -10.38 4.93
CA GLY A 154 -1.49 -9.24 5.66
C GLY A 154 -0.20 -8.64 5.08
N LEU A 155 0.38 -7.70 5.85
CA LEU A 155 1.62 -7.01 5.53
C LEU A 155 2.83 -7.90 5.88
N ASP A 156 3.52 -8.39 4.86
CA ASP A 156 4.69 -9.28 4.99
C ASP A 156 6.03 -8.57 4.75
N GLY A 157 6.00 -7.30 4.36
CA GLY A 157 7.17 -6.43 4.31
C GLY A 157 6.82 -4.99 3.95
N PHE A 158 7.67 -4.06 4.38
CA PHE A 158 7.54 -2.62 4.14
C PHE A 158 8.91 -2.01 3.86
N TYR A 159 9.05 -1.34 2.72
CA TYR A 159 10.33 -0.88 2.20
C TYR A 159 10.25 0.53 1.63
N ILE A 160 11.36 1.26 1.75
CA ILE A 160 11.55 2.51 1.00
C ILE A 160 11.72 2.16 -0.48
N TRP A 161 10.88 2.73 -1.34
CA TRP A 161 11.03 2.62 -2.79
C TRP A 161 12.03 3.65 -3.32
N SER A 162 11.92 4.91 -2.91
CA SER A 162 12.83 5.98 -3.34
C SER A 162 12.90 7.13 -2.33
N LEU A 163 14.01 7.87 -2.37
CA LEU A 163 14.22 9.13 -1.65
C LEU A 163 14.58 10.22 -2.67
N ASN A 164 13.77 11.26 -2.87
CA ASN A 164 14.02 12.38 -3.80
C ASN A 164 14.31 11.98 -5.27
N ASN A 165 13.71 10.89 -5.76
CA ASN A 165 14.11 10.26 -7.03
C ASN A 165 15.63 9.94 -7.10
N MET A 166 16.35 9.93 -5.98
CA MET A 166 17.70 9.38 -5.90
C MET A 166 17.56 7.88 -6.04
N THR A 167 17.84 7.42 -7.25
CA THR A 167 18.10 6.03 -7.56
C THR A 167 19.28 5.61 -6.69
N ILE A 168 19.03 4.83 -5.62
CA ILE A 168 20.08 4.03 -5.00
C ILE A 168 20.44 2.94 -6.03
N ALA A 169 21.32 3.36 -6.95
CA ALA A 169 22.19 2.57 -7.82
C ALA A 169 21.58 1.53 -8.79
N THR A 170 21.91 1.76 -10.07
CA THR A 170 22.57 0.82 -11.00
C THR A 170 21.77 -0.23 -11.80
N GLU A 171 21.72 0.05 -13.12
CA GLU A 171 21.55 -0.84 -14.31
C GLU A 171 20.15 -1.22 -14.84
N LEU A 172 19.82 -0.67 -16.04
CA LEU A 172 19.21 -1.25 -17.28
C LEU A 172 18.03 -2.27 -17.23
N ASN A 173 17.59 -2.79 -16.09
CA ASN A 173 16.48 -3.75 -15.99
C ASN A 173 15.58 -3.48 -14.78
N GLU A 174 14.69 -2.52 -14.97
CA GLU A 174 13.69 -2.05 -14.01
C GLU A 174 12.77 -3.17 -13.47
N ASN A 175 12.58 -4.28 -14.18
CA ASN A 175 11.76 -5.39 -13.69
C ASN A 175 12.46 -6.17 -12.56
N LEU A 176 13.77 -6.37 -12.68
CA LEU A 176 14.56 -7.09 -11.67
C LEU A 176 14.68 -6.27 -10.37
N GLU A 177 14.94 -4.98 -10.50
CA GLU A 177 15.04 -4.02 -9.41
C GLU A 177 13.78 -4.02 -8.52
N LYS A 178 12.60 -4.03 -9.14
CA LYS A 178 11.33 -4.11 -8.40
C LYS A 178 11.09 -5.44 -7.77
N PHE A 179 11.41 -6.53 -8.48
CA PHE A 179 11.31 -7.85 -7.91
C PHE A 179 12.23 -7.95 -6.69
N ARG A 180 13.42 -7.35 -6.72
CA ARG A 180 14.32 -7.23 -5.55
C ARG A 180 13.64 -6.48 -4.40
N LEU A 181 13.03 -5.31 -4.64
CA LEU A 181 12.28 -4.59 -3.61
C LEU A 181 11.16 -5.43 -3.00
N MET A 182 10.35 -6.11 -3.83
CA MET A 182 9.30 -7.03 -3.35
C MET A 182 9.85 -8.24 -2.57
N ASN A 183 11.16 -8.48 -2.64
CA ASN A 183 11.89 -9.50 -1.89
C ASN A 183 12.71 -8.93 -0.71
N GLY A 184 12.50 -7.67 -0.32
CA GLY A 184 13.23 -7.04 0.78
C GLY A 184 14.70 -6.79 0.46
N ARG A 185 14.98 -6.42 -0.79
CA ARG A 185 16.31 -6.03 -1.25
C ARG A 185 16.25 -4.71 -1.99
N TRP A 186 17.23 -3.86 -1.78
CA TRP A 186 17.48 -2.68 -2.59
C TRP A 186 17.72 -3.04 -4.06
N TYR A 187 17.71 -2.02 -4.90
CA TYR A 187 17.84 -2.17 -6.35
C TYR A 187 19.12 -2.90 -6.77
N ASP A 188 20.23 -2.68 -6.07
CA ASP A 188 21.52 -3.38 -6.28
C ASP A 188 21.52 -4.84 -5.81
N GLY A 189 20.47 -5.29 -5.11
CA GLY A 189 20.33 -6.63 -4.54
C GLY A 189 20.76 -6.75 -3.06
N THR A 190 21.30 -5.68 -2.48
CA THR A 190 21.63 -5.59 -1.05
C THR A 190 20.36 -5.77 -0.21
N PRO A 191 20.31 -6.67 0.79
CA PRO A 191 19.16 -6.77 1.69
C PRO A 191 18.86 -5.45 2.40
N PHE A 192 17.60 -5.21 2.74
CA PHE A 192 17.29 -4.20 3.76
C PHE A 192 17.83 -4.69 5.12
N THR A 193 18.48 -3.79 5.86
CA THR A 193 19.14 -4.12 7.14
C THR A 193 18.76 -3.14 8.23
N TYR A 194 18.78 -3.56 9.50
CA TYR A 194 18.47 -2.69 10.63
C TYR A 194 19.37 -1.44 10.70
N GLY A 195 18.79 -0.30 11.06
CA GLY A 195 19.46 0.98 11.29
C GLY A 195 19.54 1.92 10.08
N GLY A 196 19.74 3.22 10.35
CA GLY A 196 19.81 4.25 9.32
C GLY A 196 18.59 4.24 8.41
N ILE A 197 18.80 4.35 7.09
CA ILE A 197 17.73 4.25 6.07
C ILE A 197 17.36 2.81 5.69
N GLY A 198 17.94 1.80 6.35
CA GLY A 198 17.76 0.41 5.96
C GLY A 198 18.79 -0.13 4.95
N TYR A 199 19.90 0.58 4.71
CA TYR A 199 20.95 0.20 3.75
C TYR A 199 22.32 0.11 4.43
N ASN A 200 22.83 -1.10 4.63
CA ASN A 200 24.21 -1.34 5.04
C ASN A 200 24.74 -2.64 4.39
N PRO A 201 25.54 -2.54 3.31
CA PRO A 201 26.09 -3.71 2.60
C PRO A 201 26.99 -4.62 3.45
N GLU A 202 27.50 -4.12 4.58
CA GLU A 202 28.34 -4.89 5.51
C GLU A 202 27.52 -5.54 6.64
N SER A 203 26.25 -5.16 6.80
CA SER A 203 25.39 -5.73 7.83
C SER A 203 24.80 -7.07 7.39
N THR A 204 24.66 -7.98 8.36
CA THR A 204 23.95 -9.26 8.19
C THR A 204 22.59 -9.27 8.90
N ASP A 205 22.26 -8.18 9.60
CA ASP A 205 21.00 -8.02 10.33
C ASP A 205 19.90 -7.53 9.39
N THR A 206 19.33 -8.47 8.62
CA THR A 206 18.35 -8.19 7.58
C THR A 206 16.94 -8.04 8.14
N VAL A 207 16.15 -7.12 7.59
CA VAL A 207 14.78 -6.85 8.03
C VAL A 207 13.77 -6.96 6.89
N ASP A 208 12.54 -7.32 7.24
CA ASP A 208 11.40 -7.27 6.31
C ASP A 208 10.61 -5.97 6.39
N TYR A 209 10.81 -5.18 7.46
CA TYR A 209 10.07 -3.96 7.73
C TYR A 209 11.08 -2.89 8.15
N VAL A 210 11.08 -1.76 7.44
CA VAL A 210 11.86 -0.59 7.84
C VAL A 210 11.05 0.26 8.81
N PHE A 211 11.75 0.88 9.75
CA PHE A 211 11.17 1.79 10.75
C PHE A 211 9.97 1.19 11.52
N PRO A 212 10.12 0.02 12.16
CA PRO A 212 9.03 -0.66 12.87
C PRO A 212 8.70 -0.03 14.23
N ASP A 213 9.59 0.80 14.78
CA ASP A 213 9.43 1.35 16.13
C ASP A 213 8.65 2.68 16.10
N GLU A 214 7.96 2.99 17.20
CA GLU A 214 7.14 4.20 17.31
C GLU A 214 8.01 5.47 17.17
N PRO A 215 7.56 6.53 16.46
CA PRO A 215 8.33 7.76 16.32
C PRO A 215 8.53 8.52 17.64
N THR A 216 7.68 8.22 18.63
CA THR A 216 7.71 8.76 19.99
C THR A 216 8.77 8.10 20.87
N ASP A 217 9.32 6.95 20.45
CA ASP A 217 10.46 6.31 21.12
C ASP A 217 11.77 6.90 20.59
N PRO A 218 12.50 7.70 21.39
CA PRO A 218 13.76 8.30 20.95
C PRO A 218 14.88 7.27 20.73
N ASP A 219 14.77 6.08 21.33
CA ASP A 219 15.77 5.01 21.22
C ASP A 219 15.38 3.96 20.16
N GLY A 220 14.14 4.01 19.66
CA GLY A 220 13.64 3.11 18.62
C GLY A 220 14.22 3.40 17.24
N TRP A 221 14.11 2.47 16.30
CA TRP A 221 14.41 2.67 14.89
C TRP A 221 13.19 3.25 14.15
N SER A 222 13.13 4.58 14.09
CA SER A 222 12.13 5.34 13.34
C SER A 222 12.82 6.40 12.48
N MET A 223 12.13 6.98 11.48
CA MET A 223 12.74 8.07 10.70
C MET A 223 13.08 9.28 11.57
N TYR A 224 12.31 9.48 12.65
CA TYR A 224 12.52 10.54 13.62
C TYR A 224 13.83 10.38 14.40
N SER A 225 14.03 9.22 15.05
CA SER A 225 15.26 8.97 15.83
C SER A 225 16.51 8.89 14.95
N GLN A 226 16.36 8.49 13.68
CA GLN A 226 17.48 8.42 12.74
C GLN A 226 17.81 9.77 12.08
N HIS A 227 17.02 10.82 12.34
CA HIS A 227 17.20 12.16 11.76
C HIS A 227 17.33 12.13 10.23
N ILE A 228 16.44 11.39 9.56
CA ILE A 228 16.51 11.25 8.10
C ILE A 228 16.23 12.59 7.42
N PHE A 229 17.11 13.03 6.54
CA PHE A 229 17.02 14.31 5.82
C PHE A 229 15.71 14.44 5.01
N LYS A 230 15.11 15.65 4.89
CA LYS A 230 13.90 15.89 4.09
C LYS A 230 13.99 15.33 2.65
N ALA A 231 12.97 14.61 2.20
CA ALA A 231 12.88 14.02 0.87
C ALA A 231 11.44 13.71 0.44
N ASP A 232 11.17 13.74 -0.87
CA ASP A 232 10.02 13.08 -1.50
C ASP A 232 10.21 11.56 -1.38
N ARG A 233 9.29 10.87 -0.71
CA ARG A 233 9.42 9.44 -0.42
C ARG A 233 8.25 8.65 -0.94
N LYS A 234 8.61 7.53 -1.54
CA LYS A 234 7.66 6.52 -1.99
C LYS A 234 7.96 5.23 -1.26
N VAL A 235 6.93 4.48 -0.94
CA VAL A 235 7.05 3.23 -0.18
C VAL A 235 6.40 2.08 -0.92
N LEU A 236 6.86 0.88 -0.59
CA LEU A 236 6.31 -0.36 -1.09
C LEU A 236 5.97 -1.27 0.08
N ALA A 237 4.67 -1.50 0.28
CA ALA A 237 4.15 -2.52 1.17
C ALA A 237 3.91 -3.82 0.38
N VAL A 238 4.24 -4.97 0.96
CA VAL A 238 4.24 -6.26 0.26
C VAL A 238 3.51 -7.31 1.07
N SER A 239 2.57 -8.01 0.45
CA SER A 239 2.03 -9.26 0.95
C SER A 239 2.66 -10.42 0.18
N LYS A 240 3.26 -11.37 0.91
CA LYS A 240 4.05 -12.51 0.40
C LYS A 240 3.37 -13.84 0.69
N ARG A 241 2.31 -13.85 1.50
CA ARG A 241 1.67 -15.05 2.05
C ARG A 241 2.68 -15.92 2.80
N LYS A 242 3.41 -15.33 3.75
CA LYS A 242 4.47 -16.02 4.52
C LYS A 242 4.01 -17.35 5.15
N GLN A 243 2.73 -17.48 5.47
CA GLN A 243 2.16 -18.69 6.06
C GLN A 243 2.02 -19.87 5.07
N GLU A 244 2.12 -19.60 3.76
CA GLU A 244 2.01 -20.59 2.69
C GLU A 244 3.18 -20.44 1.68
N PRO A 245 4.42 -20.79 2.07
CA PRO A 245 5.61 -20.54 1.26
C PRO A 245 5.63 -21.29 -0.09
N ASP A 246 4.93 -22.41 -0.19
CA ASP A 246 4.78 -23.20 -1.42
C ASP A 246 3.52 -22.82 -2.22
N PHE A 247 2.88 -21.68 -1.89
CA PHE A 247 1.68 -21.25 -2.59
C PHE A 247 1.97 -21.00 -4.08
N VAL A 248 1.12 -21.60 -4.92
CA VAL A 248 1.13 -21.40 -6.36
C VAL A 248 -0.19 -20.77 -6.78
N PHE A 249 -0.12 -19.61 -7.42
CA PHE A 249 -1.32 -18.92 -7.90
C PHE A 249 -1.77 -19.52 -9.24
N LEU A 250 -2.64 -20.53 -9.16
CA LEU A 250 -3.09 -21.33 -10.30
C LEU A 250 -3.98 -20.53 -11.28
N PRO A 251 -4.00 -20.91 -12.58
CA PRO A 251 -4.96 -20.41 -13.55
C PRO A 251 -6.40 -20.49 -13.03
N GLY A 252 -7.17 -19.40 -13.18
CA GLY A 252 -8.56 -19.30 -12.74
C GLY A 252 -8.76 -19.04 -11.25
N ALA A 253 -7.72 -19.16 -10.42
CA ALA A 253 -7.80 -18.80 -9.00
C ALA A 253 -7.92 -17.28 -8.82
N SER A 254 -8.41 -16.88 -7.63
CA SER A 254 -8.51 -15.48 -7.23
C SER A 254 -7.96 -15.29 -5.82
N LEU A 255 -7.37 -14.12 -5.56
CA LEU A 255 -6.88 -13.69 -4.25
C LEU A 255 -7.48 -12.33 -3.91
N GLN A 256 -7.82 -12.13 -2.65
CA GLN A 256 -8.42 -10.89 -2.13
C GLN A 256 -7.45 -10.20 -1.17
N TYR A 257 -7.32 -8.88 -1.32
CA TYR A 257 -6.59 -8.01 -0.41
C TYR A 257 -7.51 -6.86 -0.02
N ASP A 258 -7.88 -6.80 1.25
CA ASP A 258 -8.68 -5.70 1.79
C ASP A 258 -7.73 -4.74 2.49
N ILE A 259 -7.86 -3.43 2.24
CA ILE A 259 -6.94 -2.42 2.75
C ILE A 259 -7.75 -1.22 3.23
N ALA A 260 -7.49 -0.78 4.46
CA ALA A 260 -8.05 0.44 5.03
C ALA A 260 -7.00 1.55 5.01
N TYR A 261 -7.41 2.73 4.57
CA TYR A 261 -6.66 3.99 4.60
C TYR A 261 -7.37 4.90 5.59
N SER A 262 -6.85 5.02 6.80
CA SER A 262 -7.46 5.79 7.89
C SER A 262 -6.66 7.05 8.16
N TYR A 263 -7.38 8.16 8.31
CA TYR A 263 -6.80 9.47 8.62
C TYR A 263 -7.09 9.84 10.07
N HIS A 264 -6.06 10.31 10.79
CA HIS A 264 -6.14 10.67 12.21
C HIS A 264 -5.59 12.09 12.39
N ARG A 265 -6.35 12.98 13.04
CA ARG A 265 -5.91 14.34 13.38
C ARG A 265 -6.51 14.76 14.71
#